data_AF-A0A382EDW7-F1
#
_entry.id   AF-A0A382EDW7-F1
#
_cell.length_a   1.000
_cell.length_b   1.000
_cell.length_c   1.000
_cell.angle_alpha   90.00
_cell.angle_beta   90.00
_cell.angle_gamma   90.00
#
_symmetry.space_group_name_H-M   'P 1'
#
loop_
_entity.id
_entity.type
_entity.pdbx_description
1 polymer ?
#
loop_
_entity_poly.entity_id
_entity_poly.type
_entity_poly.pdbx_seq_one_letter_code
_entity_poly.pdbx_strand_id
1 'polypeptide(L)' 'AVKKLQDKGVKFLGEIEVYSYGKLILFLDPDKNPLGLYEPPAKN' A
#
# COMPACT_ATOMS: atom_id res chain seq x y z
N ALA A 1 -3.73 6.40 -4.99
CA ALA A 1 -4.33 6.07 -3.68
C ALA A 1 -3.39 6.34 -2.50
N VAL A 2 -2.13 5.89 -2.57
CA VAL A 2 -1.11 6.03 -1.51
C VAL A 2 -0.96 7.47 -0.97
N LYS A 3 -0.78 8.47 -1.85
CA LYS A 3 -0.62 9.87 -1.44
C LYS A 3 -1.79 10.39 -0.60
N LYS A 4 -3.03 10.07 -0.99
CA LYS A 4 -4.24 10.45 -0.24
C LYS A 4 -4.31 9.82 1.16
N LEU A 5 -3.68 8.65 1.36
CA LEU A 5 -3.63 7.99 2.66
C LEU A 5 -2.50 8.59 3.52
N GLN A 6 -1.36 8.93 2.92
CA GLN A 6 -0.30 9.68 3.60
C GLN A 6 -0.80 11.05 4.07
N ASP A 7 -1.56 11.77 3.25
CA ASP A 7 -2.19 13.05 3.61
C ASP A 7 -3.18 12.91 4.79
N LYS A 8 -3.72 11.71 5.00
CA LYS A 8 -4.60 11.37 6.15
C LYS A 8 -3.82 10.89 7.38
N GLY A 9 -2.49 10.91 7.34
CA GLY A 9 -1.63 10.47 8.45
C GLY A 9 -1.38 8.96 8.51
N VAL A 10 -1.76 8.20 7.47
CA VAL A 10 -1.46 6.77 7.40
C VAL A 10 0.04 6.59 7.18
N LYS A 11 0.69 5.84 8.09
CA LYS A 11 2.09 5.47 7.98
C LYS A 11 2.21 4.12 7.29
N PHE A 12 2.86 4.11 6.13
CA PHE A 12 3.18 2.88 5.43
C PHE A 12 4.41 2.21 6.03
N LEU A 13 4.41 0.88 6.01
CA LEU A 13 5.51 0.03 6.44
C LEU A 13 6.41 -0.20 5.23
N GLY A 14 7.55 0.49 5.20
CA GLY A 14 8.53 0.36 4.12
C GLY A 14 8.10 1.05 2.82
N GLU A 15 8.62 0.54 1.72
CA GLU A 15 8.41 1.06 0.37
C GLU A 15 7.38 0.25 -0.41
N ILE A 16 6.96 0.75 -1.58
CA ILE A 16 6.10 -0.02 -2.50
C ILE A 16 6.92 -1.18 -3.06
N GLU A 17 6.49 -2.40 -2.78
CA GLU A 17 7.04 -3.61 -3.36
C GLU A 17 6.45 -3.83 -4.75
N VAL A 18 7.31 -4.08 -5.74
CA VAL A 18 6.91 -4.29 -7.13
C VAL A 18 7.17 -5.73 -7.52
N TYR A 19 6.09 -6.43 -7.87
CA TYR A 19 6.09 -7.81 -8.33
C TYR A 19 5.64 -7.90 -9.79
N SER A 20 5.96 -9.01 -10.46
CA SER A 20 5.47 -9.29 -11.81
C SER A 20 3.94 -9.34 -11.89
N TYR A 21 3.30 -9.70 -10.77
CA TYR A 21 1.86 -9.73 -10.60
C TYR A 21 1.28 -8.44 -9.99
N GLY A 22 1.99 -7.31 -9.96
CA GLY A 22 1.46 -6.04 -9.46
C GLY A 22 2.30 -5.42 -8.34
N LYS A 23 1.78 -4.36 -7.72
CA LYS A 23 2.49 -3.62 -6.65
C LYS A 23 1.75 -3.79 -5.32
N LEU A 24 2.50 -3.88 -4.23
CA LEU A 24 1.97 -4.01 -2.89
C LEU A 24 2.64 -3.00 -1.96
N ILE A 25 1.88 -2.41 -1.04
CA ILE A 25 2.45 -1.67 0.09
C ILE A 25 1.63 -1.94 1.35
N LEU A 26 2.31 -2.17 2.47
CA LEU A 26 1.70 -2.45 3.76
C LEU A 26 1.61 -1.19 4.62
N PHE A 27 0.60 -1.13 5.48
CA PHE A 27 0.42 -0.08 6.49
C PHE A 27 -0.35 -0.65 7.68
N LEU A 28 -0.31 0.07 8.81
CA LEU A 28 -1.09 -0.30 9.98
C LEU A 28 -2.34 0.59 10.07
N ASP A 29 -3.46 -0.02 10.46
CA ASP A 29 -4.60 0.72 10.97
C ASP A 29 -4.35 1.21 12.42
N PRO A 30 -5.27 2.01 13.01
CA PRO A 30 -5.13 2.47 14.40
C PRO A 30 -5.03 1.35 15.45
N ASP A 31 -5.60 0.17 15.15
CA ASP A 31 -5.59 -1.01 16.01
C ASP A 31 -4.34 -1.89 15.81
N LYS A 32 -3.40 -1.43 14.97
CA LYS A 32 -2.15 -2.13 14.59
C LYS A 32 -2.37 -3.40 13.77
N ASN A 33 -3.50 -3.53 13.09
CA ASN A 33 -3.70 -4.57 12.09
C ASN A 33 -2.93 -4.23 10.81
N PRO A 34 -2.18 -5.18 10.24
CA PRO A 34 -1.51 -4.99 8.96
C PRO A 34 -2.51 -5.05 7.81
N LEU A 35 -2.56 -3.99 7.02
CA LEU A 35 -3.35 -3.88 5.81
C LEU A 35 -2.42 -3.65 4.60
N GLY A 36 -2.84 -4.15 3.44
CA GLY A 36 -2.09 -4.02 2.20
C GLY A 36 -2.89 -3.34 1.10
N LEU A 37 -2.30 -2.37 0.41
CA LEU A 37 -2.82 -1.87 -0.85
C LEU A 37 -2.16 -2.62 -1.99
N TYR A 38 -2.97 -3.35 -2.74
CA TYR A 38 -2.54 -4.03 -3.93
C TYR A 38 -3.02 -3.28 -5.19
N GLU A 39 -2.09 -3.03 -6.10
CA GLU A 39 -2.37 -2.51 -7.44
C GLU A 39 -2.02 -3.60 -8.45
N PRO A 40 -3.00 -4.18 -9.17
CA PRO A 40 -2.71 -5.17 -10.20
C PRO A 40 -1.87 -4.57 -11.33
N PRO A 41 -1.10 -5.39 -12.07
CA PRO A 41 -0.32 -4.91 -13.19
C PRO A 41 -1.29 -4.41 -14.27
N ALA A 42 -0.90 -3.36 -14.99
CA ALA A 42 -1.71 -2.86 -16.09
C ALA A 42 -1.97 -4.02 -17.06
N LYS A 43 -3.26 -4.34 -17.30
CA LYS A 43 -3.62 -5.23 -18.39
C LYS A 43 -3.35 -4.48 -19.68
N ASN A 44 -2.42 -5.01 -20.47
CA ASN A 44 -2.27 -4.64 -21.88
C ASN A 44 -3.54 -5.00 -22.66
#